data_AF-A0A6I9Z488-F1
#
_entry.id   AF-A0A6I9Z488-F1
#
_cell.length_a   1.000
_cell.length_b   1.000
_cell.length_c   1.000
_cell.angle_alpha   90.00
_cell.angle_beta   90.00
_cell.angle_gamma   90.00
#
_symmetry.space_group_name_H-M   'P 1'
#
loop_
_entity.id
_entity.type
_entity.pdbx_description
1 polymer ?
#
loop_
_entity_poly.entity_id
_entity_poly.type
_entity_poly.pdbx_seq_one_letter_code
_entity_poly.pdbx_strand_id
1 'polypeptide(L)'
;YFLCYSFGEGDRTASPQLSPFFSAILAAFQPTACDAAEEAWRSHINQLMCDSDGSCAVYTFHVFSSLFKNIQKRFCFLTCDAASYLGDNLRGIGSKFVSSSQMLTSCSECPTLFVDAETLLSCGLLEKLKFSVLELQEYLDTYNNRKEATLSWLANCKATFSGGSRDGVITCQPGDSEEKVIKNLGYMMVFLEEDLCVPCIDFNFSLIP
;
A
#
# COMPACT_ATOMS: atom_id res chain seq x y z
N TYR A 1 1.87 22.77 18.28
CA TYR A 1 1.03 23.96 18.55
C TYR A 1 -0.41 23.56 18.30
N PHE A 2 -1.10 23.32 19.42
CA PHE A 2 -2.54 23.07 19.52
C PHE A 2 -3.30 24.30 18.99
N LEU A 3 -4.35 24.08 18.21
CA LEU A 3 -5.41 25.08 18.05
C LEU A 3 -6.72 24.41 18.46
N CYS A 4 -7.10 24.65 19.72
CA CYS A 4 -8.47 24.51 20.19
C CYS A 4 -9.37 25.46 19.41
N TYR A 5 -10.50 24.97 18.93
CA TYR A 5 -11.67 25.82 18.69
C TYR A 5 -12.78 25.32 19.59
N SER A 6 -13.11 26.10 20.63
CA SER A 6 -14.28 25.91 21.46
C SER A 6 -15.44 26.70 20.88
N PHE A 7 -16.59 26.05 20.69
CA PHE A 7 -17.93 26.63 20.62
C PHE A 7 -18.88 25.47 20.95
N GLY A 8 -19.60 25.46 22.07
CA GLY A 8 -20.80 26.27 22.29
C GLY A 8 -22.02 25.39 22.04
N GLU A 9 -22.72 25.01 23.10
CA GLU A 9 -23.90 24.12 23.11
C GLU A 9 -25.07 24.70 22.28
N GLY A 10 -25.67 23.90 21.38
CA GLY A 10 -26.92 24.25 20.69
C GLY A 10 -27.12 23.70 19.26
N ASP A 11 -27.98 22.70 19.16
CA ASP A 11 -28.85 22.32 18.02
C ASP A 11 -28.29 21.54 16.80
N ARG A 12 -29.02 20.48 16.44
CA ARG A 12 -28.81 19.60 15.29
C ARG A 12 -29.47 20.22 14.05
N THR A 13 -28.72 20.86 13.16
CA THR A 13 -29.17 21.07 11.76
C THR A 13 -28.00 21.10 10.79
N ALA A 14 -28.11 20.27 9.74
CA ALA A 14 -27.42 20.25 8.44
C ALA A 14 -26.01 20.85 8.32
N SER A 15 -25.04 20.00 7.94
CA SER A 15 -23.75 20.42 7.38
C SER A 15 -23.96 21.52 6.32
N PRO A 16 -23.33 22.71 6.44
CA PRO A 16 -23.54 23.76 5.47
C PRO A 16 -23.00 23.30 4.12
N GLN A 17 -23.83 23.30 3.08
CA GLN A 17 -23.37 23.03 1.72
C GLN A 17 -22.36 24.12 1.35
N LEU A 18 -21.07 23.79 1.44
CA LEU A 18 -19.99 24.70 1.05
C LEU A 18 -20.18 25.05 -0.43
N SER A 19 -20.08 26.35 -0.74
CA SER A 19 -20.17 26.91 -2.09
C SER A 19 -19.43 26.03 -3.11
N PRO A 20 -19.97 25.81 -4.33
CA PRO A 20 -19.33 24.97 -5.34
C PRO A 20 -17.90 25.43 -5.68
N PHE A 21 -17.59 26.70 -5.47
CA PHE A 21 -16.23 27.23 -5.61
C PHE A 21 -15.28 26.70 -4.53
N PHE A 22 -15.71 26.68 -3.27
CA PHE A 22 -14.94 26.12 -2.15
C PHE A 22 -14.89 24.59 -2.21
N SER A 23 -15.97 23.94 -2.62
CA SER A 23 -16.00 22.49 -2.85
C SER A 23 -15.06 22.07 -3.98
N ALA A 24 -14.95 22.86 -5.06
CA ALA A 24 -13.99 22.63 -6.13
C ALA A 24 -12.54 22.88 -5.71
N ILE A 25 -12.28 23.92 -4.91
CA ILE A 25 -10.95 24.16 -4.33
C ILE A 25 -10.57 23.00 -3.41
N LEU A 26 -11.46 22.57 -2.51
CA LEU A 26 -11.20 21.43 -1.64
C LEU A 26 -11.00 20.14 -2.44
N ALA A 27 -11.77 19.90 -3.51
CA ALA A 27 -11.58 18.74 -4.39
C ALA A 27 -10.27 18.79 -5.20
N ALA A 28 -9.80 19.98 -5.60
CA ALA A 28 -8.52 20.15 -6.28
C ALA A 28 -7.30 19.89 -5.36
N PHE A 29 -7.50 19.99 -4.04
CA PHE A 29 -6.53 19.62 -3.00
C PHE A 29 -6.92 18.33 -2.25
N GLN A 30 -8.02 17.68 -2.63
CA GLN A 30 -8.26 16.32 -2.19
C GLN A 30 -7.14 15.50 -2.80
N PRO A 31 -6.48 14.64 -2.03
CA PRO A 31 -5.60 13.65 -2.60
C PRO A 31 -6.47 12.81 -3.54
N THR A 32 -6.44 13.12 -4.84
CA THR A 32 -6.87 12.17 -5.86
C THR A 32 -6.01 10.96 -5.57
N ALA A 33 -6.62 9.92 -4.99
CA ALA A 33 -5.92 8.81 -4.34
C ALA A 33 -5.27 7.85 -5.34
N CYS A 34 -4.71 8.39 -6.43
CA CYS A 34 -3.74 7.74 -7.27
C CYS A 34 -2.36 8.06 -6.68
N ASP A 35 -1.67 7.05 -6.17
CA ASP A 35 -0.34 7.24 -5.59
C ASP A 35 0.64 7.64 -6.69
N ALA A 36 1.40 8.73 -6.49
CA ALA A 36 2.39 9.19 -7.46
C ALA A 36 3.40 8.09 -7.84
N ALA A 37 3.72 7.17 -6.92
CA ALA A 37 4.62 6.05 -7.19
C ALA A 37 3.96 4.92 -8.01
N GLU A 38 2.67 4.62 -7.76
CA GLU A 38 1.92 3.62 -8.53
C GLU A 38 1.67 4.11 -9.96
N GLU A 39 1.38 5.40 -10.13
CA GLU A 39 1.21 6.00 -11.45
C GLU A 39 2.52 6.04 -12.24
N ALA A 40 3.63 6.40 -11.58
CA ALA A 40 4.95 6.39 -12.20
C ALA A 40 5.31 4.99 -12.72
N TRP A 41 5.04 3.94 -11.92
CA TRP A 41 5.25 2.56 -12.31
C TRP A 41 4.37 2.15 -13.50
N ARG A 42 3.07 2.48 -13.47
CA ARG A 42 2.15 2.20 -14.57
C ARG A 42 2.56 2.88 -15.87
N SER A 43 2.98 4.15 -15.81
CA SER A 43 3.52 4.88 -16.96
C SER A 43 4.80 4.22 -17.47
N HIS A 44 5.70 3.82 -16.57
CA HIS A 44 6.96 3.16 -16.91
C HIS A 44 6.73 1.85 -17.68
N ILE A 45 5.83 0.98 -17.23
CA ILE A 45 5.51 -0.28 -17.93
C ILE A 45 5.09 0.00 -19.37
N ASN A 46 4.17 0.94 -19.58
CA ASN A 46 3.68 1.27 -20.92
C ASN A 46 4.81 1.73 -21.85
N GLN A 47 5.75 2.54 -21.33
CA GLN A 47 6.91 2.98 -22.09
C GLN A 47 7.91 1.84 -22.34
N LEU A 48 8.14 1.01 -21.33
CA LEU A 48 9.05 -0.13 -21.40
C LEU A 48 8.62 -1.15 -22.47
N MET A 49 7.32 -1.38 -22.64
CA MET A 49 6.82 -2.30 -23.67
C MET A 49 7.10 -1.81 -25.10
N CYS A 50 7.27 -0.50 -25.30
CA CYS A 50 7.67 0.10 -26.57
C CYS A 50 9.19 0.32 -26.68
N ASP A 51 9.96 0.03 -25.63
CA ASP A 51 11.39 0.26 -25.60
C ASP A 51 12.12 -0.69 -26.56
N SER A 52 13.05 -0.14 -27.33
CA SER A 52 13.85 -0.88 -28.32
C SER A 52 15.34 -0.61 -28.20
N ASP A 53 15.73 0.48 -27.51
CA ASP A 53 17.12 0.90 -27.34
C ASP A 53 17.58 0.81 -25.88
N GLY A 54 16.70 0.39 -24.97
CA GLY A 54 17.00 0.24 -23.55
C GLY A 54 16.96 1.55 -22.77
N SER A 55 16.61 2.68 -23.40
CA SER A 55 16.58 3.99 -22.76
C SER A 55 15.55 4.10 -21.65
N CYS A 56 14.43 3.37 -21.75
CA CYS A 56 13.45 3.26 -20.68
C CYS A 56 13.90 2.20 -19.66
N ALA A 57 14.36 1.05 -20.14
CA ALA A 57 14.77 -0.11 -19.36
C ALA A 57 15.73 0.22 -18.21
N VAL A 58 16.73 1.07 -18.44
CA VAL A 58 17.73 1.46 -17.42
C VAL A 58 17.14 2.14 -16.19
N TYR A 59 15.92 2.71 -16.28
CA TYR A 59 15.25 3.36 -15.15
C TYR A 59 14.33 2.42 -14.36
N THR A 60 14.10 1.20 -14.84
CA THR A 60 13.10 0.26 -14.26
C THR A 60 13.32 0.03 -12.78
N PHE A 61 14.56 -0.26 -12.37
CA PHE A 61 14.89 -0.51 -10.97
C PHE A 61 14.65 0.71 -10.08
N HIS A 62 14.91 1.92 -10.59
CA HIS A 62 14.68 3.14 -9.84
C HIS A 62 13.18 3.39 -9.61
N VAL A 63 12.37 3.24 -10.65
CA VAL A 63 10.92 3.42 -10.56
C VAL A 63 10.32 2.34 -9.65
N PHE A 64 10.71 1.08 -9.82
CA PHE A 64 10.25 -0.01 -8.98
C PHE A 64 10.65 0.16 -7.51
N SER A 65 11.92 0.51 -7.22
CA SER A 65 12.40 0.74 -5.86
C SER A 65 11.59 1.83 -5.15
N SER A 66 11.23 2.89 -5.89
CA SER A 66 10.37 3.97 -5.37
C SER A 66 8.95 3.48 -5.05
N LEU A 67 8.36 2.69 -5.95
CA LEU A 67 7.06 2.04 -5.72
C LEU A 67 7.10 1.10 -4.51
N PHE A 68 8.09 0.21 -4.44
CA PHE A 68 8.21 -0.78 -3.39
C PHE A 68 8.34 -0.11 -2.01
N LYS A 69 9.18 0.92 -1.88
CA LYS A 69 9.28 1.74 -0.65
C LYS A 69 7.94 2.36 -0.27
N ASN A 70 7.16 2.80 -1.25
CA ASN A 70 5.83 3.34 -0.99
C ASN A 70 4.84 2.27 -0.48
N ILE A 71 4.85 1.09 -1.10
CA ILE A 71 4.03 -0.06 -0.66
C ILE A 71 4.35 -0.43 0.79
N GLN A 72 5.64 -0.51 1.13
CA GLN A 72 6.09 -0.83 2.49
C GLN A 72 5.63 0.21 3.52
N LYS A 73 5.74 1.50 3.20
CA LYS A 73 5.23 2.58 4.05
C LYS A 73 3.72 2.47 4.26
N ARG A 74 2.97 2.20 3.19
CA ARG A 74 1.51 1.99 3.25
C ARG A 74 1.15 0.78 4.10
N PHE A 75 1.89 -0.31 3.95
CA PHE A 75 1.71 -1.52 4.76
C PHE A 75 1.98 -1.25 6.24
N CYS A 76 3.05 -0.53 6.57
CA CYS A 76 3.33 -0.10 7.94
C CYS A 76 2.20 0.76 8.51
N PHE A 77 1.69 1.72 7.73
CA PHE A 77 0.56 2.54 8.15
C PHE A 77 -0.70 1.70 8.41
N LEU A 78 -1.08 0.82 7.48
CA LEU A 78 -2.22 -0.08 7.63
C LEU A 78 -2.10 -0.96 8.88
N THR A 79 -0.89 -1.48 9.13
CA THR A 79 -0.62 -2.32 10.29
C THR A 79 -0.74 -1.55 11.60
N CYS A 80 -0.21 -0.32 11.66
CA CYS A 80 -0.37 0.57 12.82
C CYS A 80 -1.84 0.96 13.05
N ASP A 81 -2.57 1.26 11.98
CA ASP A 81 -3.98 1.64 12.04
C ASP A 81 -4.86 0.48 12.54
N ALA A 82 -4.59 -0.73 12.05
CA ALA A 82 -5.26 -1.93 12.50
C ALA A 82 -4.87 -2.30 13.94
N ALA A 83 -3.59 -2.20 14.32
CA ALA A 83 -3.15 -2.43 15.70
C ALA A 83 -3.82 -1.46 16.69
N SER A 84 -4.03 -0.20 16.27
CA SER A 84 -4.75 0.80 17.07
C SER A 84 -6.22 0.44 17.28
N TYR A 85 -6.85 -0.20 16.29
CA TYR A 85 -8.22 -0.72 16.42
C TYR A 85 -8.31 -1.94 17.35
N LEU A 86 -7.34 -2.85 17.28
CA LEU A 86 -7.30 -4.05 18.12
C LEU A 86 -7.07 -3.75 19.61
N GLY A 87 -6.42 -2.62 19.92
CA GLY A 87 -6.11 -2.20 21.29
C GLY A 87 -5.26 -3.20 22.07
N ASP A 88 -5.18 -3.00 23.40
CA ASP A 88 -4.38 -3.86 24.29
C ASP A 88 -5.02 -5.23 24.58
N ASN A 89 -6.30 -5.40 24.23
CA ASN A 89 -7.11 -6.58 24.55
C ASN A 89 -6.58 -7.87 23.91
N LEU A 90 -5.90 -7.77 22.76
CA LEU A 90 -5.29 -8.90 22.05
C LEU A 90 -3.86 -9.19 22.47
N ARG A 91 -3.56 -9.04 23.77
CA ARG A 91 -2.35 -9.59 24.41
C ARG A 91 -1.04 -9.21 23.70
N GLY A 92 -0.98 -7.99 23.16
CA GLY A 92 0.18 -7.45 22.45
C GLY A 92 0.39 -7.96 21.02
N ILE A 93 -0.52 -8.73 20.43
CA ILE A 93 -0.37 -9.22 19.04
C ILE A 93 -0.28 -8.05 18.05
N GLY A 94 -1.08 -6.99 18.25
CA GLY A 94 -1.00 -5.77 17.43
C GLY A 94 0.40 -5.14 17.45
N SER A 95 1.04 -5.07 18.62
CA SER A 95 2.43 -4.56 18.72
C SER A 95 3.45 -5.43 18.00
N LYS A 96 3.25 -6.76 17.96
CA LYS A 96 4.13 -7.67 17.21
C LYS A 96 4.03 -7.42 15.71
N PHE A 97 2.82 -7.21 15.19
CA PHE A 97 2.62 -6.84 13.78
C PHE A 97 3.30 -5.51 13.43
N VAL A 98 3.17 -4.50 14.29
CA VAL A 98 3.85 -3.21 14.10
C VAL A 98 5.36 -3.40 14.07
N SER A 99 5.93 -4.10 15.05
CA SER A 99 7.38 -4.36 15.09
C SER A 99 7.85 -5.15 13.87
N SER A 100 7.14 -6.20 13.47
CA SER A 100 7.52 -7.00 12.30
C SER A 100 7.36 -6.22 10.98
N SER A 101 6.33 -5.39 10.86
CA SER A 101 6.13 -4.50 9.70
C SER A 101 7.24 -3.44 9.59
N GLN A 102 7.67 -2.88 10.72
CA GLN A 102 8.82 -1.98 10.78
C GLN A 102 10.12 -2.69 10.40
N MET A 103 10.34 -3.92 10.86
CA MET A 103 11.50 -4.72 10.45
C MET A 103 11.49 -5.00 8.94
N LEU A 104 10.33 -5.33 8.37
CA LEU A 104 10.18 -5.47 6.92
C LEU A 104 10.54 -4.19 6.19
N THR A 105 10.20 -3.00 6.72
CA THR A 105 10.59 -1.72 6.09
C THR A 105 12.08 -1.38 6.24
N SER A 106 12.76 -1.89 7.28
CA SER A 106 14.18 -1.60 7.54
C SER A 106 15.15 -2.57 6.87
N CYS A 107 14.73 -3.80 6.59
CA CYS A 107 15.60 -4.87 6.07
C CYS A 107 15.56 -5.01 4.54
N SER A 108 14.86 -4.12 3.83
CA SER A 108 14.38 -4.35 2.46
C SER A 108 14.79 -3.23 1.50
N GLU A 109 16.00 -2.71 1.66
CA GLU A 109 16.58 -1.88 0.62
C GLU A 109 16.70 -2.72 -0.66
N CYS A 110 15.90 -2.36 -1.68
CA CYS A 110 15.99 -2.99 -2.99
C CYS A 110 17.41 -2.81 -3.52
N PRO A 111 18.14 -3.89 -3.84
CA PRO A 111 19.48 -3.78 -4.40
C PRO A 111 19.41 -2.90 -5.65
N THR A 112 20.29 -1.91 -5.72
CA THR A 112 20.29 -0.97 -6.85
C THR A 112 21.21 -1.51 -7.93
N LEU A 113 20.62 -2.01 -9.02
CA LEU A 113 21.36 -2.43 -10.20
C LEU A 113 21.54 -1.25 -11.15
N PHE A 114 22.78 -0.94 -11.50
CA PHE A 114 23.10 0.03 -12.55
C PHE A 114 23.62 -0.74 -13.77
N VAL A 115 22.79 -0.81 -14.81
CA VAL A 115 23.16 -1.37 -16.11
C VAL A 115 22.94 -0.28 -17.13
N ASP A 116 23.93 -0.02 -17.98
CA ASP A 116 23.79 0.88 -19.11
C ASP A 116 23.06 0.19 -20.27
N ALA A 117 22.45 1.00 -21.14
CA ALA A 117 21.64 0.49 -22.25
C ALA A 117 22.45 -0.38 -23.22
N GLU A 118 23.74 -0.08 -23.44
CA GLU A 118 24.59 -0.85 -24.36
C GLU A 118 24.82 -2.27 -23.81
N THR A 119 25.11 -2.38 -22.51
CA THR A 119 25.24 -3.68 -21.81
C THR A 119 23.93 -4.46 -21.86
N LEU A 120 22.80 -3.80 -21.61
CA LEU A 120 21.48 -4.43 -21.60
C LEU A 120 21.09 -5.02 -22.97
N LEU A 121 21.43 -4.31 -24.05
CA LEU A 121 21.19 -4.76 -25.42
C LEU A 121 22.20 -5.83 -25.85
N SER A 122 23.49 -5.62 -25.62
CA SER A 122 24.55 -6.55 -26.05
C SER A 122 24.46 -7.91 -25.37
N CYS A 123 23.95 -7.97 -24.13
CA CYS A 123 23.66 -9.21 -23.42
C CYS A 123 22.26 -9.80 -23.72
N GLY A 124 21.43 -9.15 -24.54
CA GLY A 124 20.09 -9.62 -24.88
C GLY A 124 19.13 -9.66 -23.68
N LEU A 125 19.29 -8.73 -22.73
CA LEU A 125 18.54 -8.71 -21.48
C LEU A 125 17.24 -7.89 -21.55
N LEU A 126 17.06 -7.03 -22.57
CA LEU A 126 15.89 -6.16 -22.70
C LEU A 126 14.56 -6.93 -22.67
N GLU A 127 14.47 -7.99 -23.48
CA GLU A 127 13.23 -8.76 -23.55
C GLU A 127 12.98 -9.53 -22.26
N LYS A 128 14.02 -10.08 -21.64
CA LYS A 128 13.91 -10.74 -20.33
C LYS A 128 13.39 -9.78 -19.26
N LEU A 129 13.93 -8.56 -19.23
CA LEU A 129 13.50 -7.49 -18.34
C LEU A 129 12.02 -7.15 -18.55
N LYS A 130 11.56 -7.02 -19.80
CA LYS A 130 10.13 -6.77 -20.11
C LYS A 130 9.22 -7.87 -19.54
N PHE A 131 9.57 -9.14 -19.77
CA PHE A 131 8.78 -10.26 -19.25
C PHE A 131 8.72 -10.25 -17.72
N SER A 132 9.86 -10.09 -17.05
CA SER A 132 9.91 -10.06 -15.59
C SER A 132 9.15 -8.87 -14.99
N VAL A 133 9.14 -7.71 -15.67
CA VAL A 133 8.33 -6.55 -15.23
C VAL A 133 6.83 -6.83 -15.33
N LEU A 134 6.38 -7.58 -16.34
CA LEU A 134 4.97 -7.98 -16.46
C LEU A 134 4.56 -8.98 -15.37
N GLU A 135 5.44 -9.94 -15.06
CA GLU A 135 5.23 -10.88 -13.96
C GLU A 135 5.15 -10.14 -12.61
N LEU A 136 6.05 -9.18 -12.39
CA LEU A 136 6.02 -8.31 -11.21
C LEU A 136 4.76 -7.46 -11.12
N GLN A 137 4.22 -7.01 -12.25
CA GLN A 137 2.95 -6.30 -12.30
C GLN A 137 1.78 -7.21 -11.86
N GLU A 138 1.78 -8.49 -12.22
CA GLU A 138 0.76 -9.45 -11.79
C GLU A 138 0.79 -9.69 -10.27
N TYR A 139 1.99 -9.82 -9.68
CA TYR A 139 2.15 -9.89 -8.23
C TYR A 139 1.62 -8.63 -7.54
N LEU A 140 1.92 -7.45 -8.08
CA LEU A 140 1.44 -6.18 -7.55
C LEU A 140 -0.09 -6.05 -7.59
N ASP A 141 -0.71 -6.46 -8.69
CA ASP A 141 -2.16 -6.43 -8.83
C ASP A 141 -2.85 -7.34 -7.82
N THR A 142 -2.29 -8.54 -7.60
CA THR A 142 -2.77 -9.47 -6.57
C THR A 142 -2.63 -8.88 -5.17
N TYR A 143 -1.49 -8.27 -4.84
CA TYR A 143 -1.27 -7.58 -3.57
C TYR A 143 -2.30 -6.46 -3.37
N ASN A 144 -2.50 -5.60 -4.39
CA ASN A 144 -3.41 -4.47 -4.32
C ASN A 144 -4.86 -4.91 -4.10
N ASN A 145 -5.34 -5.95 -4.79
CA ASN A 145 -6.67 -6.50 -4.58
C ASN A 145 -6.89 -6.97 -3.13
N ARG A 146 -5.90 -7.66 -2.54
CA ARG A 146 -5.97 -8.12 -1.14
C ARG A 146 -5.87 -6.96 -0.14
N LYS A 147 -5.04 -5.96 -0.44
CA LYS A 147 -4.91 -4.72 0.34
C LYS A 147 -6.25 -3.99 0.42
N GLU A 148 -6.90 -3.76 -0.73
CA GLU A 148 -8.20 -3.07 -0.77
C GLU A 148 -9.29 -3.86 -0.04
N ALA A 149 -9.32 -5.19 -0.17
CA ALA A 149 -10.24 -6.03 0.60
C ALA A 149 -10.02 -5.89 2.12
N THR A 150 -8.76 -5.83 2.56
CA THR A 150 -8.40 -5.67 3.98
C THR A 150 -8.77 -4.27 4.49
N LEU A 151 -8.51 -3.22 3.72
CA LEU A 151 -8.86 -1.83 4.04
C LEU A 151 -10.38 -1.65 4.17
N SER A 152 -11.14 -2.12 3.18
CA SER A 152 -12.60 -2.06 3.17
C SER A 152 -13.19 -2.77 4.37
N TRP A 153 -12.66 -3.96 4.67
CA TRP A 153 -13.12 -4.74 5.81
C TRP A 153 -12.78 -4.09 7.16
N LEU A 154 -11.56 -3.54 7.34
CA LEU A 154 -11.17 -2.81 8.55
C LEU A 154 -12.04 -1.56 8.77
N ALA A 155 -12.33 -0.82 7.70
CA ALA A 155 -13.23 0.32 7.75
C ALA A 155 -14.64 -0.08 8.18
N ASN A 156 -15.16 -1.19 7.66
CA ASN A 156 -16.47 -1.72 8.06
C ASN A 156 -16.51 -2.14 9.53
N CYS A 157 -15.46 -2.78 10.04
CA CYS A 157 -15.33 -3.10 11.46
C CYS A 157 -15.37 -1.83 12.31
N LYS A 158 -14.54 -0.83 12.00
CA LYS A 158 -14.53 0.45 12.72
C LYS A 158 -15.91 1.10 12.73
N ALA A 159 -16.59 1.18 11.58
CA ALA A 159 -17.92 1.77 11.48
C ALA A 159 -18.98 1.02 12.31
N THR A 160 -18.91 -0.31 12.36
CA THR A 160 -19.89 -1.15 13.08
C THR A 160 -19.72 -1.05 14.60
N PHE A 161 -18.50 -0.87 15.10
CA PHE A 161 -18.20 -0.90 16.54
C PHE A 161 -17.93 0.49 17.15
N SER A 162 -17.66 1.53 16.37
CA SER A 162 -17.50 2.91 16.86
C SER A 162 -18.85 3.60 17.15
N GLY A 163 -19.95 3.10 16.60
CA GLY A 163 -21.30 3.49 16.99
C GLY A 163 -21.78 2.57 18.10
N GLY A 164 -21.83 3.04 19.35
CA GLY A 164 -22.43 2.29 20.44
C GLY A 164 -23.86 1.89 20.06
N SER A 165 -24.06 0.62 19.68
CA SER A 165 -25.36 0.09 19.30
C SER A 165 -26.26 0.12 20.53
N ARG A 166 -27.18 1.08 20.56
CA ARG A 166 -28.25 1.17 21.56
C ARG A 166 -29.52 0.44 21.13
N ASP A 167 -29.59 -0.13 19.93
CA ASP A 167 -30.70 -0.99 19.54
C ASP A 167 -30.36 -1.73 18.23
N GLY A 168 -30.21 -3.05 18.29
CA GLY A 168 -29.91 -3.88 17.12
C GLY A 168 -29.01 -5.04 17.47
N VAL A 169 -29.54 -6.25 17.35
CA VAL A 169 -28.83 -7.52 17.55
C VAL A 169 -27.62 -7.59 16.62
N ILE A 170 -26.43 -7.28 17.14
CA ILE A 170 -25.16 -7.53 16.45
C ILE A 170 -24.89 -9.02 16.58
N THR A 171 -24.95 -9.76 15.46
CA THR A 171 -24.67 -11.20 15.42
C THR A 171 -23.18 -11.54 15.40
N CYS A 172 -22.30 -10.53 15.25
CA CYS A 172 -20.85 -10.69 15.27
C CYS A 172 -20.30 -10.36 16.67
N GLN A 173 -19.73 -11.36 17.35
CA GLN A 173 -19.00 -11.12 18.60
C GLN A 173 -17.74 -10.30 18.29
N PRO A 174 -17.36 -9.30 19.11
CA PRO A 174 -16.16 -8.48 18.89
C PRO A 174 -14.89 -9.30 18.62
N GLY A 175 -14.71 -10.44 19.31
CA GLY A 175 -13.55 -11.32 19.17
C GLY A 175 -13.42 -12.01 17.80
N ASP A 176 -14.53 -12.30 17.11
CA ASP A 176 -14.48 -12.92 15.77
C ASP A 176 -13.97 -11.93 14.71
N SER A 177 -14.25 -10.63 14.92
CA SER A 177 -13.76 -9.58 14.04
C SER A 177 -12.25 -9.40 14.22
N GLU A 178 -11.78 -9.34 15.46
CA GLU A 178 -10.37 -9.17 15.82
C GLU A 178 -9.46 -10.28 15.25
N GLU A 179 -9.88 -11.55 15.35
CA GLU A 179 -9.12 -12.68 14.78
C GLU A 179 -8.99 -12.58 13.25
N LYS A 180 -10.04 -12.09 12.58
CA LYS A 180 -10.04 -11.90 11.13
C LYS A 180 -9.14 -10.74 10.70
N VAL A 181 -9.03 -9.67 11.51
CA VAL A 181 -8.04 -8.59 11.27
C VAL A 181 -6.65 -9.21 11.27
N ILE A 182 -6.33 -9.98 12.32
CA ILE A 182 -5.01 -10.59 12.53
C ILE A 182 -4.65 -11.52 11.36
N LYS A 183 -5.58 -12.38 10.93
CA LYS A 183 -5.35 -13.28 9.80
C LYS A 183 -5.07 -12.51 8.51
N ASN A 184 -5.90 -11.51 8.18
CA ASN A 184 -5.73 -10.75 6.94
C ASN A 184 -4.42 -9.96 6.92
N LEU A 185 -4.03 -9.33 8.03
CA LEU A 185 -2.73 -8.66 8.14
C LEU A 185 -1.57 -9.66 8.02
N GLY A 186 -1.68 -10.83 8.64
CA GLY A 186 -0.71 -11.92 8.52
C GLY A 186 -0.52 -12.36 7.07
N TYR A 187 -1.61 -12.61 6.34
CA TYR A 187 -1.56 -12.97 4.93
C TYR A 187 -0.95 -11.87 4.06
N MET A 188 -1.30 -10.60 4.32
CA MET A 188 -0.72 -9.46 3.60
C MET A 188 0.78 -9.30 3.87
N MET A 189 1.20 -9.55 5.11
CA MET A 189 2.61 -9.49 5.50
C MET A 189 3.43 -10.57 4.79
N VAL A 190 2.94 -11.82 4.81
CA VAL A 190 3.56 -12.94 4.10
C VAL A 190 3.60 -12.67 2.60
N PHE A 191 2.53 -12.14 2.02
CA PHE A 191 2.49 -11.81 0.59
C PHE A 191 3.51 -10.72 0.22
N LEU A 192 3.67 -9.70 1.07
CA LEU A 192 4.68 -8.66 0.83
C LEU A 192 6.10 -9.23 0.84
N GLU A 193 6.37 -10.20 1.71
CA GLU A 193 7.68 -10.84 1.87
C GLU A 193 7.94 -11.87 0.75
N GLU A 194 7.06 -12.85 0.60
CA GLU A 194 7.24 -14.01 -0.28
C GLU A 194 6.85 -13.74 -1.75
N ASP A 195 5.82 -12.93 -1.99
CA ASP A 195 5.26 -12.75 -3.34
C ASP A 195 5.67 -11.42 -3.98
N LEU A 196 6.29 -10.50 -3.23
CA LEU A 196 6.76 -9.21 -3.77
C LEU A 196 8.24 -8.95 -3.50
N CYS A 197 8.73 -9.24 -2.29
CA CYS A 197 10.14 -9.01 -1.94
C CYS A 197 11.05 -10.08 -2.53
N VAL A 198 10.72 -11.37 -2.39
CA VAL A 198 11.52 -12.47 -2.97
C VAL A 198 11.59 -12.40 -4.50
N PRO A 199 10.47 -12.28 -5.25
CA PRO A 199 10.53 -12.15 -6.71
C PRO A 199 11.28 -10.90 -7.18
N CYS A 200 11.23 -9.80 -6.41
CA CYS A 200 12.06 -8.63 -6.69
C CYS A 200 13.56 -8.92 -6.55
N ILE A 201 13.95 -9.65 -5.51
CA ILE A 201 15.33 -10.06 -5.30
C ILE A 201 15.77 -11.01 -6.42
N ASP A 202 14.95 -12.00 -6.78
CA ASP A 202 15.22 -12.94 -7.87
C ASP A 202 15.29 -12.25 -9.24
N PHE A 203 14.45 -11.23 -9.47
CA PHE A 203 14.50 -10.36 -10.64
C PHE A 203 15.84 -9.61 -10.75
N ASN A 204 16.36 -9.12 -9.63
CA ASN A 204 17.69 -8.50 -9.59
C ASN A 204 18.81 -9.51 -9.89
N PHE A 205 18.76 -10.71 -9.29
CA PHE A 205 19.78 -11.74 -9.49
C PHE A 205 19.75 -12.34 -10.91
N SER A 206 18.57 -12.45 -11.53
CA SER A 206 18.42 -12.99 -12.90
C SER A 206 19.04 -12.10 -13.99
N LEU A 207 19.35 -10.84 -13.67
CA LEU A 207 20.01 -9.89 -14.57
C LEU A 207 21.51 -9.74 -14.31
N ILE A 208 22.06 -10.40 -13.28
CA ILE A 208 23.51 -10.48 -13.05
C ILE A 208 24.02 -11.73 -13.78
N PRO A 209 24.90 -11.60 -14.79
CA PRO A 209 25.44 -12.74 -15.54
C PRO A 209 26.33 -13.67 -14.70
#